data_AF-N6XBB1-F1
#
_entry.id   AF-N6XBB1-F1
#
_cell.length_a   1.000
_cell.length_b   1.000
_cell.length_c   1.000
_cell.angle_alpha   90.00
_cell.angle_beta   90.00
_cell.angle_gamma   90.00
#
_symmetry.space_group_name_H-M   'P 1'
#
loop_
_entity.id
_entity.type
_entity.pdbx_description
1 polymer ?
#
loop_
_entity_poly.entity_id
_entity_poly.type
_entity_poly.pdbx_seq_one_letter_code
_entity_poly.pdbx_strand_id
1 'polypeptide(L)'
;MDQPEIIVLKLSNGDTALYVNKDAVLTLEADEEGKDPAAVGHYMAKALDVPYQKLWMETPEDPEWSWDDAYSLIPSRARPA
;
A
#
# COMPACT_ATOMS: atom_id res chain seq x y z
N MET A 1 10.61 1.87 19.67
CA MET A 1 9.96 1.16 18.54
C MET A 1 9.23 2.23 17.79
N ASP A 2 9.59 2.44 16.53
CA ASP A 2 8.86 3.37 15.67
C ASP A 2 7.44 2.84 15.48
N GLN A 3 6.46 3.73 15.38
CA GLN A 3 5.08 3.31 15.16
C GLN A 3 4.98 2.64 13.79
N PRO A 4 4.26 1.51 13.66
CA PRO A 4 4.12 0.84 12.38
C PRO A 4 3.39 1.75 11.38
N GLU A 5 3.99 1.91 10.21
CA GLU A 5 3.40 2.66 9.10
C GLU A 5 2.43 1.74 8.34
N ILE A 6 1.20 2.21 8.07
CA ILE A 6 0.22 1.45 7.27
C ILE A 6 -0.18 2.28 6.06
N ILE A 7 0.25 1.83 4.89
CA ILE A 7 0.00 2.48 3.61
C ILE A 7 -0.77 1.52 2.70
N VAL A 8 -1.78 2.04 2.02
CA VAL A 8 -2.42 1.38 0.90
C VAL A 8 -2.09 2.15 -0.37
N LEU A 9 -1.51 1.47 -1.35
CA LEU A 9 -1.23 2.02 -2.66
C LEU A 9 -2.22 1.45 -3.66
N LYS A 10 -2.93 2.32 -4.38
CA LYS A 10 -3.76 1.92 -5.52
C LYS A 10 -3.14 2.43 -6.82
N LEU A 11 -2.96 1.55 -7.77
CA LEU A 11 -2.44 1.86 -9.09
C LEU A 11 -3.56 2.26 -10.07
N SER A 12 -3.19 2.88 -11.19
CA SER A 12 -4.13 3.34 -12.21
C SER A 12 -4.84 2.19 -12.94
N ASN A 13 -4.21 1.02 -13.05
CA ASN A 13 -4.82 -0.20 -13.60
C ASN A 13 -5.85 -0.85 -12.65
N GLY A 14 -5.92 -0.40 -11.40
CA GLY A 14 -6.84 -0.90 -10.38
C GLY A 14 -6.18 -1.77 -9.31
N ASP A 15 -4.95 -2.22 -9.55
CA ASP A 15 -4.20 -3.05 -8.61
C ASP A 15 -3.98 -2.29 -7.30
N THR A 16 -4.01 -3.03 -6.20
CA THR A 16 -3.93 -2.44 -4.87
C THR A 16 -3.02 -3.27 -3.98
N ALA A 17 -2.15 -2.60 -3.23
CA ALA A 17 -1.29 -3.21 -2.23
C ALA A 17 -1.45 -2.53 -0.87
N LEU A 18 -1.40 -3.33 0.18
CA LEU A 18 -1.28 -2.91 1.57
C LEU A 18 0.15 -3.17 2.05
N TYR A 19 0.80 -2.11 2.49
CA TYR A 19 2.12 -2.11 3.09
C TYR A 19 2.03 -1.94 4.61
N VAL A 20 2.89 -2.67 5.31
CA VAL A 20 3.18 -2.44 6.72
C VAL A 20 4.68 -2.14 6.83
N ASN A 21 4.99 -0.92 7.27
CA ASN A 21 6.28 -0.28 7.07
C ASN A 21 6.61 -0.27 5.57
N LYS A 22 7.42 -1.21 5.09
CA LYS A 22 7.84 -1.31 3.69
C LYS A 22 7.41 -2.58 2.98
N ASP A 23 6.90 -3.54 3.74
CA ASP A 23 6.64 -4.88 3.22
C ASP A 23 5.20 -4.94 2.71
N ALA A 24 5.03 -5.35 1.45
CA ALA A 24 3.72 -5.63 0.88
C ALA A 24 3.16 -6.90 1.54
N VAL A 25 2.18 -6.74 2.44
CA VAL A 25 1.60 -7.87 3.21
C VAL A 25 0.32 -8.41 2.58
N LEU A 26 -0.31 -7.65 1.69
CA LEU A 26 -1.49 -8.05 0.94
C LEU A 26 -1.57 -7.28 -0.36
N THR A 27 -1.76 -7.98 -1.47
CA THR A 27 -1.94 -7.43 -2.81
C THR A 27 -3.24 -7.96 -3.39
N LEU A 28 -3.83 -7.19 -4.30
CA LEU A 28 -5.01 -7.59 -5.05
C LEU A 28 -4.92 -6.99 -6.45
N GLU A 29 -4.90 -7.85 -7.45
CA GLU A 29 -4.96 -7.44 -8.86
C GLU A 29 -6.37 -6.98 -9.22
N ALA A 30 -6.49 -6.08 -10.20
CA ALA A 30 -7.76 -5.44 -10.55
C ALA A 30 -8.86 -6.41 -11.03
N ASP A 31 -8.47 -7.54 -11.61
CA ASP A 31 -9.35 -8.58 -12.15
C ASP A 31 -9.50 -9.80 -11.22
N GLU A 32 -8.89 -9.77 -10.03
CA GLU A 32 -8.98 -10.83 -9.04
C GLU A 32 -10.10 -10.59 -8.02
N GLU A 33 -10.77 -11.67 -7.61
CA GLU A 33 -11.66 -11.64 -6.45
C GLU A 33 -10.86 -11.80 -5.16
N GLY A 34 -11.05 -10.89 -4.19
CA GLY A 34 -10.32 -10.97 -2.94
C GLY A 34 -10.74 -9.94 -1.90
N LYS A 35 -10.01 -9.93 -0.77
CA LYS A 35 -10.19 -8.92 0.27
C LYS A 35 -9.53 -7.63 -0.19
N ASP A 36 -10.31 -6.54 -0.24
CA ASP A 36 -9.80 -5.21 -0.55
C ASP A 36 -8.69 -4.81 0.45
N PRO A 37 -7.43 -4.62 -0.02
CA PRO A 37 -6.33 -4.19 0.84
C PRO A 37 -6.60 -2.86 1.54
N ALA A 38 -7.41 -1.97 0.95
CA ALA A 38 -7.83 -0.72 1.57
C ALA A 38 -8.69 -0.93 2.82
N ALA A 39 -9.65 -1.85 2.73
CA ALA A 39 -10.51 -2.20 3.86
C ALA A 39 -9.69 -2.84 4.98
N VAL A 40 -8.82 -3.79 4.64
CA VAL A 40 -7.95 -4.48 5.61
C VAL A 40 -7.00 -3.49 6.30
N GLY A 41 -6.33 -2.62 5.53
CA GLY A 41 -5.42 -1.61 6.06
C GLY A 41 -6.11 -0.63 7.01
N HIS A 42 -7.32 -0.17 6.67
CA HIS A 42 -8.09 0.71 7.53
C HIS A 42 -8.43 0.07 8.89
N TYR A 43 -8.89 -1.18 8.90
CA TYR A 43 -9.18 -1.90 10.15
C TYR A 43 -7.92 -2.15 10.97
N MET A 44 -6.80 -2.47 10.32
CA MET A 44 -5.52 -2.72 10.97
C MET A 44 -4.98 -1.45 11.65
N ALA A 45 -4.97 -0.32 10.94
CA ALA A 45 -4.56 0.96 11.49
C ALA A 45 -5.43 1.39 12.67
N LYS A 46 -6.74 1.21 12.56
CA LYS A 46 -7.68 1.46 13.66
C LYS A 46 -7.42 0.56 14.87
N ALA A 47 -7.11 -0.72 14.66
CA ALA A 47 -6.86 -1.66 15.74
C ALA A 47 -5.53 -1.40 16.48
N LEU A 48 -4.54 -0.85 15.76
CA LEU A 48 -3.21 -0.54 16.29
C LEU A 48 -3.05 0.92 16.76
N ASP A 49 -4.07 1.76 16.55
CA ASP A 49 -4.04 3.21 16.81
C ASP A 49 -2.87 3.92 16.13
N VAL A 50 -2.66 3.62 14.84
CA VAL A 50 -1.58 4.19 14.02
C VAL A 50 -2.11 4.92 12.79
N PRO A 51 -1.31 5.82 12.18
CA PRO A 51 -1.68 6.50 10.96
C PRO A 51 -2.00 5.53 9.82
N TYR A 52 -3.09 5.82 9.12
CA TYR A 52 -3.50 5.14 7.90
C TYR A 52 -3.35 6.08 6.72
N GLN A 53 -2.73 5.61 5.64
CA GLN A 53 -2.64 6.36 4.41
C GLN A 53 -3.14 5.57 3.22
N LYS A 54 -3.85 6.26 2.35
CA LYS A 54 -4.25 5.73 1.05
C LYS A 54 -3.67 6.64 -0.02
N LEU A 55 -2.82 6.07 -0.85
CA LEU A 55 -2.12 6.74 -1.93
C LEU A 55 -2.60 6.21 -3.27
N TRP A 56 -2.40 7.02 -4.29
CA TRP A 56 -2.66 6.66 -5.67
C TRP A 56 -1.44 6.97 -6.52
N MET A 57 -1.16 6.12 -7.50
CA MET A 57 -0.04 6.26 -8.42
C MET A 57 -0.40 5.70 -9.79
N GLU A 58 0.30 6.15 -10.83
CA GLU A 58 0.26 5.46 -12.13
C GLU A 58 0.88 4.07 -12.03
N THR A 59 0.33 3.14 -12.80
CA THR A 59 0.90 1.79 -12.95
C THR A 59 2.29 1.92 -13.57
N PRO A 60 3.35 1.31 -13.00
CA PRO A 60 4.67 1.36 -13.61
C PRO A 60 4.67 0.82 -15.05
N GLU A 61 5.37 1.50 -15.94
CA GLU A 61 5.48 1.11 -17.36
C GLU A 61 6.43 -0.10 -17.57
N ASP A 62 7.39 -0.28 -16.66
CA ASP A 62 8.35 -1.39 -16.70
C ASP A 62 7.60 -2.70 -16.39
N PRO A 63 7.48 -3.66 -17.31
CA PRO A 63 6.74 -4.90 -17.08
C PRO A 63 7.37 -5.83 -16.02
N GLU A 64 8.62 -5.61 -15.63
CA GLU A 64 9.30 -6.40 -14.58
C GLU A 64 9.21 -5.75 -13.19
N TRP A 65 8.40 -4.69 -13.03
CA TRP A 65 8.23 -4.00 -11.76
C TRP A 65 7.70 -4.91 -10.65
N SER A 66 8.06 -4.58 -9.41
CA SER A 66 7.56 -5.23 -8.20
C SER A 66 6.93 -4.24 -7.24
N TRP A 67 6.15 -4.73 -6.26
CA TRP A 67 5.60 -3.87 -5.21
C TRP A 67 6.67 -3.20 -4.34
N ASP A 68 7.89 -3.75 -4.26
CA ASP A 68 9.01 -3.10 -3.59
C ASP A 68 9.52 -1.88 -4.37
N ASP A 69 9.52 -1.96 -5.70
CA ASP A 69 9.83 -0.83 -6.58
C ASP A 69 8.75 0.25 -6.46
N ALA A 70 7.48 -0.15 -6.47
CA ALA A 70 6.36 0.78 -6.29
C ALA A 70 6.40 1.49 -4.93
N TYR A 71 6.75 0.79 -3.85
CA TYR A 71 6.92 1.41 -2.53
C TYR A 71 8.08 2.40 -2.49
N SER A 72 9.17 2.09 -3.20
CA SER A 72 10.35 2.97 -3.28
C SER A 72 10.03 4.32 -3.94
N LEU A 73 8.99 4.38 -4.78
CA LEU A 73 8.50 5.61 -5.42
C LEU A 73 7.61 6.47 -4.51
N ILE A 74 7.09 5.92 -3.39
CA ILE A 74 6.28 6.66 -2.43
C ILE A 74 7.16 7.74 -1.77
N PRO A 75 6.85 9.04 -1.95
CA PRO A 75 7.68 10.12 -1.42
C PRO A 75 7.87 9.99 0.10
N SER A 76 9.09 10.19 0.58
CA SER A 76 9.40 10.12 2.02
C SER A 76 8.62 11.11 2.89
N ARG A 77 8.08 12.19 2.30
CA ARG A 77 7.18 13.15 2.98
C ARG A 77 5.75 12.66 3.12
N ALA A 78 5.35 11.64 2.36
CA ALA A 78 4.10 10.94 2.58
C ALA A 78 4.24 9.96 3.75
N ARG A 79 5.44 9.46 4.05
CA ARG A 79 5.65 8.49 5.14
C ARG A 79 5.48 9.14 6.52
N PRO A 80 4.61 8.65 7.43
CA PRO A 80 4.56 9.15 8.79
C PRO A 80 5.95 9.04 9.46
N ALA A 81 6.28 10.07 10.24
CA ALA A 81 7.55 10.20 10.95
C ALA A 81 7.68 9.22 12.11
#